data_AF-A0A4Q3YT62-F1
#
_entry.id   AF-A0A4Q3YT62-F1
#
_cell.length_a   1.000
_cell.length_b   1.000
_cell.length_c   1.000
_cell.angle_alpha   90.00
_cell.angle_beta   90.00
_cell.angle_gamma   90.00
#
_symmetry.space_group_name_H-M   'P 1'
#
loop_
_entity.id
_entity.type
_entity.pdbx_description
1 polymer ?
#
loop_
_entity_poly.entity_id
_entity_poly.type
_entity_poly.pdbx_seq_one_letter_code
_entity_poly.pdbx_strand_id
1 'polypeptide(L)'
;MTPRQAAELARIAQVAFQADRARMAKVQRAEQRLRAQLDEIKAQERQARDRAAQAPDAMALAGGDRLWHQWIEGRRTTIQTELAQLLARKADLQSELRASFGRKAAAEALEARAVTLVQKDRDRRNTWSD
;
A
#
# COMPACT_ATOMS: atom_id res chain seq x y z
N MET A 1 -16.05 2.26 31.57
CA MET A 1 -14.72 1.89 31.04
C MET A 1 -13.66 2.56 31.90
N THR A 2 -12.71 1.81 32.44
CA THR A 2 -11.64 2.38 33.26
C THR A 2 -10.53 2.97 32.37
N PRO A 3 -9.69 3.91 32.88
CA PRO A 3 -8.58 4.45 32.10
C PRO A 3 -7.63 3.37 31.57
N ARG A 4 -7.38 2.33 32.38
CA ARG A 4 -6.55 1.19 32.00
C ARG A 4 -7.15 0.41 30.81
N GLN A 5 -8.47 0.18 30.82
CA GLN A 5 -9.16 -0.48 29.70
C GLN A 5 -9.13 0.38 28.43
N ALA A 6 -9.27 1.70 28.57
CA ALA A 6 -9.22 2.63 27.45
C ALA A 6 -7.83 2.69 26.82
N ALA A 7 -6.77 2.75 27.64
CA ALA A 7 -5.38 2.71 27.18
C ALA A 7 -5.03 1.39 26.47
N GLU A 8 -5.50 0.26 27.00
CA GLU A 8 -5.27 -1.04 26.36
C GLU A 8 -5.99 -1.15 25.01
N LEU A 9 -7.22 -0.63 24.91
CA LEU A 9 -7.94 -0.56 23.64
C LEU A 9 -7.21 0.32 22.61
N ALA A 10 -6.72 1.49 23.04
CA ALA A 10 -5.94 2.38 22.19
C ALA A 10 -4.66 1.71 21.68
N ARG A 11 -3.95 1.00 22.57
CA ARG A 11 -2.75 0.23 22.22
C ARG A 11 -3.05 -0.86 21.19
N ILE A 12 -4.11 -1.65 21.38
CA ILE A 12 -4.51 -2.71 20.43
C ILE A 12 -4.90 -2.11 19.08
N ALA A 13 -5.70 -1.04 19.07
CA ALA A 13 -6.12 -0.35 17.85
C ALA A 13 -4.92 0.24 17.09
N GLN A 14 -3.93 0.78 17.82
CA GLN A 14 -2.68 1.28 17.26
C GLN A 14 -1.87 0.15 16.60
N VAL A 15 -1.77 -1.02 17.23
CA VAL A 15 -1.07 -2.19 16.65
C VAL A 15 -1.78 -2.67 15.38
N ALA A 16 -3.12 -2.76 15.41
CA ALA A 16 -3.90 -3.17 14.24
C ALA A 16 -3.69 -2.20 13.06
N PHE A 17 -3.75 -0.89 13.30
CA PHE A 17 -3.47 0.11 12.28
C PHE A 17 -2.05 0.00 11.70
N GLN A 18 -1.04 -0.28 12.54
CA GLN A 18 0.33 -0.46 12.04
C GLN A 18 0.48 -1.71 11.17
N ALA A 19 -0.19 -2.81 11.53
CA ALA A 19 -0.22 -4.01 10.70
C ALA A 19 -0.83 -3.74 9.33
N ASP A 20 -1.98 -3.04 9.27
CA ASP A 20 -2.62 -2.68 8.01
C ASP A 20 -1.76 -1.73 7.17
N ARG A 21 -1.09 -0.77 7.84
CA ARG A 21 -0.15 0.15 7.17
C ARG A 21 1.04 -0.60 6.56
N ALA A 22 1.58 -1.59 7.26
CA ALA A 22 2.66 -2.43 6.77
C ALA A 22 2.23 -3.29 5.56
N ARG A 23 1.00 -3.82 5.59
CA ARG A 23 0.40 -4.55 4.45
C ARG A 23 0.24 -3.64 3.23
N MET A 24 -0.27 -2.43 3.41
CA MET A 24 -0.39 -1.43 2.35
C MET A 24 0.98 -1.08 1.74
N ALA A 25 2.00 -0.86 2.58
CA ALA A 25 3.36 -0.58 2.11
C ALA A 25 3.94 -1.74 1.27
N LYS A 26 3.65 -3.00 1.63
CA LYS A 26 4.07 -4.17 0.84
C LYS A 26 3.42 -4.15 -0.56
N VAL A 27 2.12 -3.83 -0.64
CA VAL A 27 1.40 -3.74 -1.92
C VAL A 27 1.93 -2.58 -2.77
N GLN A 28 2.20 -1.42 -2.18
CA GLN A 28 2.79 -0.29 -2.91
C GLN A 28 4.17 -0.62 -3.50
N ARG A 29 5.03 -1.33 -2.76
CA ARG A 29 6.33 -1.79 -3.29
C ARG A 29 6.16 -2.77 -4.45
N ALA A 30 5.21 -3.70 -4.35
CA ALA A 30 4.91 -4.63 -5.43
C ALA A 30 4.41 -3.89 -6.69
N GLU A 31 3.56 -2.87 -6.51
CA GLU A 31 3.06 -2.04 -7.61
C GLU A 31 4.20 -1.31 -8.31
N GLN A 32 5.07 -0.65 -7.54
CA GLN A 32 6.26 0.03 -8.08
C GLN A 32 7.14 -0.92 -8.89
N ARG A 33 7.36 -2.14 -8.38
CA ARG A 33 8.13 -3.16 -9.09
C ARG A 33 7.51 -3.55 -10.43
N LEU A 34 6.19 -3.79 -10.46
CA LEU A 34 5.50 -4.16 -11.70
C LEU A 34 5.51 -3.02 -12.72
N ARG A 35 5.33 -1.77 -12.26
CA ARG A 35 5.44 -0.59 -13.13
C ARG A 35 6.85 -0.44 -13.71
N ALA A 36 7.89 -0.62 -12.89
CA ALA A 36 9.27 -0.59 -13.35
C ALA A 36 9.55 -1.67 -14.41
N GLN A 37 9.02 -2.88 -14.25
CA GLN A 37 9.15 -3.94 -15.26
C GLN A 37 8.46 -3.58 -16.58
N LEU A 38 7.30 -2.92 -16.54
CA LEU A 38 6.65 -2.41 -17.76
C LEU A 38 7.49 -1.34 -18.44
N ASP A 39 8.09 -0.44 -17.68
CA ASP A 39 8.93 0.63 -18.23
C ASP A 39 10.22 0.09 -18.84
N GLU A 40 10.78 -0.98 -18.26
CA GLU A 40 11.91 -1.72 -18.82
C GLU A 40 11.54 -2.36 -20.16
N ILE A 41 10.39 -3.05 -20.25
CA ILE A 41 9.90 -3.64 -21.52
C ILE A 41 9.77 -2.55 -22.59
N LYS A 42 9.15 -1.41 -22.25
CA LYS A 42 9.01 -0.29 -23.19
C LYS A 42 10.36 0.26 -23.63
N ALA A 43 11.38 0.26 -22.76
CA ALA A 43 12.73 0.70 -23.10
C ALA A 43 13.41 -0.28 -24.07
N GLN A 44 13.27 -1.59 -23.84
CA GLN A 44 13.78 -2.63 -24.74
C GLN A 44 13.14 -2.53 -26.13
N GLU A 45 11.83 -2.30 -26.21
CA GLU A 45 11.12 -2.08 -27.49
C GLU A 45 11.58 -0.84 -28.24
N ARG A 46 11.85 0.27 -27.53
CA ARG A 46 12.40 1.48 -28.17
C ARG A 46 13.80 1.18 -28.73
N GLN A 47 14.66 0.57 -27.92
CA GLN A 47 16.02 0.24 -28.34
C GLN A 47 16.05 -0.71 -29.55
N ALA A 48 15.16 -1.71 -29.59
CA ALA A 48 15.06 -2.61 -30.73
C ALA A 48 14.63 -1.87 -32.01
N ARG A 49 13.64 -0.97 -31.90
CA ARG A 49 13.21 -0.12 -33.03
C ARG A 49 14.32 0.81 -33.51
N ASP A 50 15.05 1.45 -32.61
CA ASP A 50 16.14 2.37 -32.96
C ASP A 50 17.28 1.64 -33.68
N ARG A 51 17.62 0.41 -33.24
CA ARG A 51 18.61 -0.43 -33.93
C ARG A 51 18.16 -0.85 -35.32
N ALA A 52 16.89 -1.23 -35.48
CA ALA A 52 16.33 -1.60 -36.78
C ALA A 52 16.34 -0.42 -37.76
N ALA A 53 16.12 0.80 -37.29
CA ALA A 53 16.18 2.01 -38.12
C ALA A 53 17.60 2.36 -38.61
N GLN A 54 18.65 1.84 -37.96
CA GLN A 54 20.06 2.15 -38.27
C GLN A 54 20.74 1.12 -39.18
N ALA A 55 20.10 -0.02 -39.49
CA ALA A 55 20.69 -1.10 -40.28
C ALA A 55 19.89 -1.38 -41.58
N PRO A 56 20.53 -1.46 -42.78
CA PRO A 56 19.82 -1.67 -44.06
C PRO A 56 19.25 -3.08 -44.27
N ASP A 57 19.68 -4.07 -43.48
CA ASP A 57 19.32 -5.48 -43.66
C ASP A 57 18.05 -5.85 -42.87
N ALA A 58 17.00 -5.06 -43.07
CA ALA A 58 15.74 -5.12 -42.33
C ALA A 58 15.00 -6.46 -42.48
N MET A 59 15.27 -7.23 -43.56
CA MET A 59 14.67 -8.55 -43.79
C MET A 59 15.27 -9.66 -42.90
N ALA A 60 16.55 -9.59 -42.53
CA ALA A 60 17.20 -10.58 -41.65
C ALA A 60 16.80 -10.41 -40.17
N LEU A 61 16.52 -9.16 -39.76
CA LEU A 61 15.98 -8.83 -38.44
C LEU A 61 14.54 -9.33 -38.26
N ALA A 62 13.69 -9.22 -39.29
CA ALA A 62 12.25 -9.51 -39.23
C ALA A 62 11.86 -10.99 -38.90
N GLY A 63 12.77 -11.95 -39.10
CA GLY A 63 12.54 -13.38 -38.82
C GLY A 63 12.78 -13.76 -37.35
N GLY A 64 13.82 -13.20 -36.72
CA GLY A 64 14.10 -13.38 -35.29
C GLY A 64 13.21 -12.52 -34.38
N ASP A 65 12.65 -11.44 -34.93
CA ASP A 65 11.84 -10.46 -34.20
C ASP A 65 10.47 -11.01 -33.76
N ARG A 66 9.85 -11.93 -34.52
CA ARG A 66 8.49 -12.40 -34.23
C ARG A 66 8.36 -13.16 -32.91
N LEU A 67 9.29 -14.07 -32.61
CA LEU A 67 9.29 -14.81 -31.34
C LEU A 67 9.58 -13.88 -30.15
N TRP A 68 10.47 -12.91 -30.35
CA TRP A 68 10.80 -11.90 -29.34
C TRP A 68 9.60 -10.97 -29.08
N HIS A 69 8.92 -10.49 -30.12
CA HIS A 69 7.67 -9.71 -29.99
C HIS A 69 6.57 -10.49 -29.28
N GLN A 70 6.37 -11.76 -29.64
CA GLN A 70 5.37 -12.60 -28.97
C GLN A 70 5.72 -12.82 -27.50
N TRP A 71 7.00 -13.02 -27.18
CA TRP A 71 7.46 -13.11 -25.80
C TRP A 71 7.25 -11.80 -25.02
N ILE A 72 7.58 -10.65 -25.61
CA ILE A 72 7.35 -9.33 -25.01
C ILE A 72 5.87 -9.10 -24.74
N GLU A 73 4.98 -9.41 -25.69
CA GLU A 73 3.55 -9.20 -25.46
C GLU A 73 2.93 -10.17 -24.48
N GLY A 74 3.37 -11.43 -24.49
CA GLY A 74 3.01 -12.37 -23.42
C GLY A 74 3.44 -11.85 -22.05
N ARG A 75 4.67 -11.34 -21.95
CA ARG A 75 5.23 -10.79 -20.71
C ARG A 75 4.50 -9.53 -20.26
N ARG A 76 4.21 -8.60 -21.17
CA ARG A 76 3.42 -7.39 -20.89
C ARG A 76 2.04 -7.76 -20.36
N THR A 77 1.33 -8.63 -21.07
CA THR A 77 -0.02 -9.08 -20.69
C THR A 77 -0.03 -9.69 -19.29
N THR A 78 0.98 -10.50 -18.98
CA THR A 78 1.16 -11.10 -17.66
C THR A 78 1.34 -10.02 -16.58
N ILE A 79 2.27 -9.07 -16.78
CA ILE A 79 2.53 -8.00 -15.80
C ILE A 79 1.31 -7.08 -15.63
N GLN A 80 0.60 -6.76 -16.72
CA GLN A 80 -0.61 -5.95 -16.66
C GLN A 80 -1.73 -6.65 -15.89
N THR A 81 -1.88 -7.97 -16.08
CA THR A 81 -2.85 -8.78 -15.32
C THR A 81 -2.50 -8.81 -13.84
N GLU A 82 -1.22 -9.06 -13.50
CA GLU A 82 -0.74 -9.01 -12.11
C GLU A 82 -0.97 -7.63 -11.48
N LEU A 83 -0.71 -6.55 -12.24
CA LEU A 83 -0.92 -5.18 -11.79
C LEU A 83 -2.41 -4.90 -11.54
N ALA A 84 -3.30 -5.32 -12.44
CA ALA A 84 -4.73 -5.15 -12.28
C ALA A 84 -5.25 -5.88 -11.02
N GLN A 85 -4.82 -7.13 -10.81
CA GLN A 85 -5.17 -7.89 -9.61
C GLN A 85 -4.63 -7.23 -8.33
N LEU A 86 -3.39 -6.71 -8.38
CA LEU A 86 -2.78 -6.01 -7.26
C LEU A 86 -3.53 -4.70 -6.94
N LEU A 87 -3.96 -3.96 -7.96
CA LEU A 87 -4.73 -2.72 -7.79
C LEU A 87 -6.10 -2.99 -7.17
N ALA A 88 -6.77 -4.07 -7.55
CA ALA A 88 -8.00 -4.51 -6.90
C ALA A 88 -7.77 -4.77 -5.40
N ARG A 89 -6.76 -5.59 -5.06
CA ARG A 89 -6.38 -5.87 -3.66
C ARG A 89 -5.97 -4.60 -2.89
N LYS A 90 -5.32 -3.65 -3.57
CA LYS A 90 -4.92 -2.37 -2.98
C LYS A 90 -6.14 -1.55 -2.59
N ALA A 91 -7.20 -1.55 -3.40
CA ALA A 91 -8.43 -0.84 -3.08
C ALA A 91 -9.08 -1.40 -1.81
N ASP A 92 -9.14 -2.73 -1.66
CA ASP A 92 -9.67 -3.37 -0.46
C ASP A 92 -8.85 -3.02 0.79
N LEU A 93 -7.53 -3.17 0.72
CA LEU A 93 -6.62 -2.79 1.80
C LEU A 93 -6.69 -1.31 2.17
N GLN A 94 -7.00 -0.44 1.21
CA GLN A 94 -7.18 0.99 1.48
C GLN A 94 -8.44 1.25 2.30
N SER A 95 -9.51 0.48 2.06
CA SER A 95 -10.70 0.51 2.89
C SER A 95 -10.41 0.03 4.32
N GLU A 96 -9.71 -1.11 4.46
CA GLU A 96 -9.31 -1.67 5.75
C GLU A 96 -8.44 -0.70 6.55
N LEU A 97 -7.44 -0.09 5.91
CA LEU A 97 -6.54 0.88 6.54
C LEU A 97 -7.29 2.12 7.03
N ARG A 98 -8.29 2.60 6.28
CA ARG A 98 -9.16 3.71 6.73
C ARG A 98 -9.98 3.29 7.95
N ALA A 99 -10.52 2.08 7.96
CA ALA A 99 -11.30 1.57 9.08
C ALA A 99 -10.45 1.37 10.34
N SER A 100 -9.23 0.82 10.24
CA SER A 100 -8.32 0.70 11.38
C SER A 100 -7.80 2.05 11.87
N PHE A 101 -7.57 3.01 10.97
CA PHE A 101 -7.27 4.39 11.35
C PHE A 101 -8.41 5.01 12.17
N GLY A 102 -9.66 4.89 11.69
CA GLY A 102 -10.83 5.40 12.40
C GLY A 102 -11.00 4.76 13.79
N ARG A 103 -10.82 3.44 13.89
CA ARG A 103 -10.83 2.73 15.20
C ARG A 103 -9.73 3.21 16.13
N LYS A 104 -8.52 3.40 15.61
CA LYS A 104 -7.37 3.96 16.36
C LYS A 104 -7.69 5.35 16.90
N ALA A 105 -8.20 6.25 16.06
CA ALA A 105 -8.57 7.60 16.47
C ALA A 105 -9.69 7.61 17.53
N ALA A 106 -10.71 6.76 17.38
CA ALA A 106 -11.78 6.62 18.36
C ALA A 106 -11.26 6.10 19.71
N ALA A 107 -10.37 5.11 19.69
CA ALA A 107 -9.79 4.55 20.91
C ALA A 107 -8.92 5.57 21.67
N GLU A 108 -8.11 6.36 20.95
CA GLU A 108 -7.34 7.46 21.54
C GLU A 108 -8.25 8.54 22.16
N ALA A 109 -9.34 8.89 21.50
CA ALA A 109 -10.31 9.84 22.04
C ALA A 109 -10.98 9.32 23.33
N LEU A 110 -11.29 8.01 23.36
CA LEU A 110 -11.83 7.35 24.55
C LEU A 110 -10.83 7.31 25.71
N GLU A 111 -9.56 7.04 25.42
CA GLU A 111 -8.47 7.08 26.39
C GLU A 111 -8.34 8.47 27.00
N ALA A 112 -8.22 9.51 26.17
CA ALA A 112 -8.11 10.89 26.63
C ALA A 112 -9.28 11.27 27.54
N ARG A 113 -10.52 10.91 27.14
CA ARG A 113 -11.72 11.17 27.95
C ARG A 113 -11.69 10.44 29.29
N ALA A 114 -11.25 9.18 29.31
CA ALA A 114 -11.17 8.39 30.55
C ALA A 114 -10.15 8.99 31.53
N VAL A 115 -9.02 9.48 31.04
CA VAL A 115 -8.00 10.18 31.85
C VAL A 115 -8.57 11.47 32.43
N THR A 116 -9.21 12.32 31.62
CA THR A 116 -9.81 13.58 32.10
C THR A 116 -10.87 13.34 33.17
N LEU A 117 -11.70 12.31 33.04
CA LEU A 117 -12.73 11.98 34.04
C LEU A 117 -12.12 11.62 35.40
N VAL A 118 -11.04 10.83 35.41
CA VAL A 118 -10.33 10.50 36.66
C VAL A 118 -9.63 11.70 37.26
N GLN A 119 -9.06 12.58 36.44
CA GLN A 119 -8.45 13.83 36.90
C GLN A 119 -9.49 14.70 37.61
N LYS A 120 -10.64 14.96 36.95
CA LYS A 120 -11.73 15.76 37.52
C LYS A 120 -12.27 15.17 38.82
N ASP A 121 -12.38 13.85 38.91
CA ASP A 121 -12.86 13.19 40.12
C ASP A 121 -11.86 13.32 41.28
N ARG A 122 -10.56 13.30 40.99
CA ARG A 122 -9.50 13.59 41.99
C ARG A 122 -9.54 15.04 42.45
N ASP A 123 -9.64 15.98 41.53
CA ASP A 123 -9.66 17.42 41.84
C ASP A 123 -10.86 17.76 42.75
N ARG A 124 -12.05 17.21 42.44
CA ARG A 124 -13.26 17.40 43.27
C ARG A 124 -13.11 16.88 44.69
N ARG A 125 -12.41 15.75 44.89
CA ARG A 125 -12.16 15.19 46.23
C ARG A 125 -11.20 16.06 47.04
N ASN A 126 -10.16 16.61 46.40
CA ASN A 126 -9.22 17.51 47.07
C ASN A 126 -9.89 18.82 47.51
N THR A 127 -10.77 19.40 46.67
CA THR A 127 -11.45 20.67 47.00
C THR A 127 -12.49 20.59 48.13
N TRP A 128 -12.82 19.38 48.62
CA TRP A 128 -13.77 19.16 49.72
C TRP A 128 -13.08 18.83 51.05
N SER A 129 -11.75 18.72 51.06
CA SER A 129 -10.94 18.41 52.25
C SER A 129 -10.18 19.62 52.81
N ASP A 130 -10.31 20.79 52.19
CA ASP A 130 -9.93 22.12 52.70
C ASP A 130 -11.17 22.85 53.21
#